data_AF-A0A2V2W040-F1
#
_entry.id   AF-A0A2V2W040-F1
#
_cell.length_a   1.000
_cell.length_b   1.000
_cell.length_c   1.000
_cell.angle_alpha   90.00
_cell.angle_beta   90.00
_cell.angle_gamma   90.00
#
_symmetry.space_group_name_H-M   'P 1'
#
loop_
_entity.id
_entity.type
_entity.pdbx_description
1 polymer ?
#
loop_
_entity_poly.entity_id
_entity_poly.type
_entity_poly.pdbx_seq_one_letter_code
_entity_poly.pdbx_strand_id
1 'polypeptide(L)'
;MANIRGGVGGFLLRRAAVKSVRQKYQTGPQFNKRKFFQFPKGYHRLHLRIGGVQLGSPTQQREHTRFSHLPGDTRTRPQYDFTFGERRADGALYAWRKRGSLQLYQMGGKPETFVCYRCGYPVRSQLVAIKGDNWDYRMCYKCYTTTVHHGMENDT
;
A
#
# COMPACT_ATOMS: atom_id res chain seq x y z
N MET A 1 34.92 33.91 -27.22
CA MET A 1 34.74 32.58 -27.83
C MET A 1 33.30 32.13 -27.57
N ALA A 2 32.50 31.89 -28.61
CA ALA A 2 31.15 31.39 -28.45
C ALA A 2 31.20 29.86 -28.29
N ASN A 3 30.70 29.34 -27.16
CA ASN A 3 30.69 27.89 -26.90
C ASN A 3 29.61 27.18 -27.74
N ILE A 4 29.93 25.99 -28.23
CA ILE A 4 28.97 25.11 -28.93
C ILE A 4 27.95 24.58 -27.92
N ARG A 5 26.66 24.71 -28.22
CA ARG A 5 25.56 24.15 -27.41
C ARG A 5 24.92 22.98 -28.16
N GLY A 6 24.90 21.80 -27.52
CA GLY A 6 24.21 20.60 -28.02
C GLY A 6 22.83 20.41 -27.39
N GLY A 7 21.97 19.61 -28.03
CA GLY A 7 20.64 19.23 -27.51
C GLY A 7 20.48 17.72 -27.44
N VAL A 8 20.11 17.19 -26.27
CA VAL A 8 19.80 15.76 -26.06
C VAL A 8 18.41 15.60 -25.45
N GLY A 9 17.58 14.77 -26.08
CA GLY A 9 16.22 14.51 -25.61
C GLY A 9 16.19 13.76 -24.29
N GLY A 10 15.40 14.25 -23.32
CA GLY A 10 15.30 13.63 -21.99
C GLY A 10 14.77 12.18 -22.00
N PHE A 11 14.07 11.77 -23.06
CA PHE A 11 13.57 10.40 -23.27
C PHE A 11 14.73 9.40 -23.49
N LEU A 12 15.80 9.80 -24.19
CA LEU A 12 16.99 8.98 -24.41
C LEU A 12 17.67 8.63 -23.08
N LEU A 13 17.62 9.57 -22.13
CA LEU A 13 18.21 9.42 -20.80
C LEU A 13 17.32 8.63 -19.82
N ARG A 14 16.04 8.37 -20.13
CA ARG A 14 15.12 7.69 -19.21
C ARG A 14 15.56 6.26 -18.89
N ARG A 15 16.23 5.57 -19.81
CA ARG A 15 16.75 4.20 -19.58
C ARG A 15 17.69 4.12 -18.37
N ALA A 16 18.42 5.20 -18.09
CA ALA A 16 19.36 5.30 -16.97
C ALA A 16 18.79 6.08 -15.76
N ALA A 17 17.47 6.24 -15.65
CA ALA A 17 16.85 7.01 -14.56
C ALA A 17 17.04 6.40 -13.15
N VAL A 18 17.31 5.09 -13.10
CA VAL A 18 17.56 4.33 -11.85
C VAL A 18 19.00 4.53 -11.38
N LYS A 19 19.19 4.78 -10.09
CA LYS A 19 20.48 5.16 -9.49
C LYS A 19 21.05 4.13 -8.50
N SER A 20 20.44 2.95 -8.39
CA SER A 20 20.92 1.88 -7.53
C SER A 20 20.47 0.50 -8.01
N VAL A 21 21.14 -0.56 -7.54
CA VAL A 21 20.78 -1.96 -7.80
C VAL A 21 19.32 -2.23 -7.42
N ARG A 22 18.91 -1.76 -6.23
CA ARG A 22 17.53 -1.85 -5.74
C ARG A 22 16.52 -1.21 -6.70
N GLN A 23 16.83 -0.06 -7.28
CA GLN A 23 15.91 0.64 -8.19
C GLN A 23 15.87 -0.01 -9.59
N LYS A 24 17.02 -0.48 -10.08
CA LYS A 24 17.16 -1.08 -11.42
C LYS A 24 16.53 -2.47 -11.50
N TYR A 25 16.81 -3.32 -10.52
CA TYR A 25 16.43 -4.73 -10.51
C TYR A 25 15.31 -5.06 -9.53
N GLN A 26 14.80 -4.07 -8.79
CA GLN A 26 13.70 -4.25 -7.83
C GLN A 26 13.99 -5.32 -6.76
N THR A 27 15.26 -5.45 -6.34
CA THR A 27 15.71 -6.48 -5.38
C THR A 27 15.19 -6.30 -3.94
N GLY A 28 14.46 -5.21 -3.66
CA GLY A 28 13.90 -4.97 -2.34
C GLY A 28 12.84 -3.86 -2.31
N PRO A 29 12.34 -3.51 -1.11
CA PRO A 29 11.33 -2.48 -0.92
C PRO A 29 11.72 -1.12 -1.53
N GLN A 30 10.81 -0.54 -2.30
CA GLN A 30 11.02 0.72 -3.03
C GLN A 30 10.61 1.95 -2.20
N PHE A 31 11.29 2.21 -1.07
CA PHE A 31 11.03 3.35 -0.18
C PHE A 31 10.99 4.72 -0.91
N ASN A 32 9.84 5.07 -1.47
CA ASN A 32 9.56 6.30 -2.25
C ASN A 32 10.55 6.61 -3.40
N LYS A 33 11.27 5.60 -3.94
CA LYS A 33 12.29 5.79 -5.00
C LYS A 33 12.05 4.99 -6.29
N ARG A 34 10.84 4.47 -6.50
CA ARG A 34 10.47 3.78 -7.76
C ARG A 34 10.50 4.74 -8.94
N LYS A 35 11.07 4.31 -10.08
CA LYS A 35 11.19 5.14 -11.30
C LYS A 35 10.21 4.76 -12.39
N PHE A 36 9.92 3.48 -12.53
CA PHE A 36 9.05 2.96 -13.58
C PHE A 36 7.81 2.32 -12.95
N PHE A 37 6.64 2.75 -13.42
CA PHE A 37 5.35 2.33 -12.92
C PHE A 37 4.55 1.69 -14.05
N GLN A 38 3.81 0.64 -13.72
CA GLN A 38 2.91 -0.05 -14.62
C GLN A 38 1.51 0.01 -14.01
N PHE A 39 0.64 0.82 -14.62
CA PHE A 39 -0.76 0.93 -14.24
C PHE A 39 -1.64 0.24 -15.28
N PRO A 40 -2.85 -0.24 -14.90
CA PRO A 40 -3.80 -0.77 -15.88
C PRO A 40 -4.12 0.29 -16.95
N LYS A 41 -4.22 -0.14 -18.21
CA LYS A 41 -4.59 0.74 -19.33
C LYS A 41 -5.98 1.34 -19.07
N GLY A 42 -6.13 2.64 -19.36
CA GLY A 42 -7.38 3.39 -19.14
C GLY A 42 -7.50 4.04 -17.76
N TYR A 43 -6.55 3.82 -16.85
CA TYR A 43 -6.54 4.53 -15.58
C TYR A 43 -5.94 5.93 -15.75
N HIS A 44 -6.76 6.96 -15.63
CA HIS A 44 -6.29 8.35 -15.65
C HIS A 44 -5.69 8.79 -14.31
N ARG A 45 -6.23 8.28 -13.20
CA ARG A 45 -5.64 8.48 -11.87
C ARG A 45 -4.63 7.37 -11.59
N LEU A 46 -3.36 7.73 -11.54
CA LEU A 46 -2.21 6.82 -11.44
C LEU A 46 -1.98 6.31 -10.00
N HIS A 47 -2.97 5.60 -9.47
CA HIS A 47 -2.87 4.85 -8.22
C HIS A 47 -3.48 3.47 -8.38
N LEU A 48 -2.90 2.47 -7.71
CA LEU A 48 -3.51 1.15 -7.59
C LEU A 48 -4.74 1.24 -6.70
N ARG A 49 -5.63 0.25 -6.79
CA ARG A 49 -6.89 0.20 -6.02
C ARG A 49 -7.01 -1.16 -5.37
N ILE A 50 -7.31 -1.17 -4.08
CA ILE A 50 -7.71 -2.38 -3.34
C ILE A 50 -9.06 -2.03 -2.69
N GLY A 51 -10.14 -2.46 -3.35
CA GLY A 51 -11.52 -2.15 -2.98
C GLY A 51 -12.18 -3.27 -2.19
N GLY A 52 -13.19 -2.91 -1.39
CA GLY A 52 -14.08 -3.84 -0.70
C GLY A 52 -15.46 -3.83 -1.36
N VAL A 53 -16.21 -4.91 -1.20
CA VAL A 53 -17.59 -5.04 -1.69
C VAL A 53 -18.56 -4.96 -0.50
N GLN A 54 -19.44 -3.97 -0.51
CA GLN A 54 -20.51 -3.84 0.48
C GLN A 54 -21.81 -4.40 -0.11
N LEU A 55 -22.40 -5.34 0.61
CA LEU A 55 -23.62 -6.08 0.25
C LEU A 55 -24.75 -5.83 1.25
N GLY A 56 -24.46 -5.32 2.44
CA GLY A 56 -25.47 -5.08 3.47
C GLY A 56 -25.18 -3.91 4.41
N SER A 57 -26.07 -3.71 5.36
CA SER A 57 -25.91 -2.75 6.47
C SER A 57 -24.89 -3.26 7.50
N PRO A 58 -24.30 -2.39 8.34
CA PRO A 58 -23.31 -2.80 9.34
C PRO A 58 -23.76 -3.92 10.31
N THR A 59 -25.07 -4.00 10.57
CA THR A 59 -25.68 -5.05 11.41
C THR A 59 -25.63 -6.43 10.75
N GLN A 60 -25.82 -6.49 9.43
CA GLN A 60 -25.80 -7.74 8.66
C GLN A 60 -24.41 -8.08 8.14
N GLN A 61 -23.63 -7.06 7.78
CA GLN A 61 -22.29 -7.19 7.21
C GLN A 61 -21.35 -6.18 7.87
N ARG A 62 -20.49 -6.67 8.77
CA ARG A 62 -19.41 -5.87 9.36
C ARG A 62 -18.43 -5.39 8.30
N GLU A 63 -17.87 -4.20 8.46
CA GLU A 63 -17.07 -3.56 7.40
C GLU A 63 -15.80 -4.34 7.06
N HIS A 64 -15.21 -5.09 8.00
CA HIS A 64 -14.06 -5.94 7.72
C HIS A 64 -14.34 -7.08 6.75
N THR A 65 -15.59 -7.57 6.72
CA THR A 65 -15.98 -8.65 5.81
C THR A 65 -16.11 -8.20 4.35
N ARG A 66 -16.08 -6.89 4.06
CA ARG A 66 -16.12 -6.35 2.68
C ARG A 66 -14.93 -6.80 1.83
N PHE A 67 -13.84 -7.19 2.48
CA PHE A 67 -12.59 -7.63 1.84
C PHE A 67 -12.40 -9.15 1.90
N SER A 68 -13.46 -9.92 2.20
CA SER A 68 -13.41 -11.39 2.30
C SER A 68 -12.99 -12.09 1.00
N HIS A 69 -13.25 -11.46 -0.15
CA HIS A 69 -12.82 -11.93 -1.47
C HIS A 69 -11.29 -11.91 -1.63
N LEU A 70 -10.56 -11.11 -0.83
CA LEU A 70 -9.11 -11.10 -0.80
C LEU A 70 -8.59 -12.25 0.10
N PRO A 71 -7.44 -12.86 -0.22
CA PRO A 71 -6.83 -13.89 0.63
C PRO A 71 -6.16 -13.26 1.86
N GLY A 72 -5.74 -14.07 2.83
CA GLY A 72 -4.97 -13.65 3.99
C GLY A 72 -5.84 -13.21 5.18
N ASP A 73 -5.29 -12.34 6.02
CA ASP A 73 -5.88 -11.98 7.31
C ASP A 73 -7.26 -11.31 7.18
N THR A 74 -7.61 -10.67 6.05
CA THR A 74 -8.96 -10.10 5.83
C THR A 74 -10.11 -11.11 5.90
N ARG A 75 -9.82 -12.41 5.81
CA ARG A 75 -10.81 -13.50 6.02
C ARG A 75 -11.01 -13.86 7.48
N THR A 76 -10.10 -13.41 8.34
CA THR A 76 -10.15 -13.64 9.79
C THR A 76 -10.75 -12.44 10.48
N ARG A 77 -11.32 -12.68 11.67
CA ARG A 77 -11.84 -11.59 12.51
C ARG A 77 -10.66 -10.75 13.04
N PRO A 78 -10.74 -9.40 12.99
CA PRO A 78 -9.74 -8.54 13.59
C PRO A 78 -9.66 -8.73 15.11
N GLN A 79 -8.49 -8.47 15.70
CA GLN A 79 -8.26 -8.59 17.14
C GLN A 79 -8.87 -7.42 17.91
N TYR A 80 -8.79 -6.22 17.34
CA TYR A 80 -9.31 -4.99 17.93
C TYR A 80 -10.41 -4.41 17.03
N ASP A 81 -11.48 -3.96 17.70
CA ASP A 81 -12.63 -3.31 17.10
C ASP A 81 -12.81 -1.95 17.80
N PHE A 82 -12.65 -0.87 17.03
CA PHE A 82 -12.75 0.52 17.48
C PHE A 82 -14.05 1.18 16.99
N THR A 83 -15.00 0.39 16.49
CA THR A 83 -16.27 0.93 15.97
C THR A 83 -17.21 1.39 17.08
N PHE A 84 -17.09 0.82 18.28
CA PHE A 84 -17.84 1.21 19.47
C PHE A 84 -17.05 2.22 20.31
N GLY A 85 -17.72 3.24 20.82
CA GLY A 85 -17.11 4.29 21.64
C GLY A 85 -16.70 5.53 20.85
N GLU A 86 -15.68 6.23 21.33
CA GLU A 86 -15.17 7.44 20.69
C GLU A 86 -14.46 7.12 19.37
N ARG A 87 -14.81 7.87 18.33
CA ARG A 87 -14.19 7.70 17.02
C ARG A 87 -12.73 8.12 17.08
N ARG A 88 -11.82 7.21 16.71
CA ARG A 88 -10.39 7.51 16.63
C ARG A 88 -10.12 8.66 15.66
N ALA A 89 -9.15 9.51 16.02
CA ALA A 89 -8.71 10.64 15.21
C ALA A 89 -8.13 10.21 13.84
N ASP A 90 -7.44 9.07 13.79
CA ASP A 90 -6.92 8.48 12.55
C ASP A 90 -8.03 7.82 11.71
N GLY A 91 -9.22 7.60 12.26
CA GLY A 91 -10.33 6.95 11.58
C GLY A 91 -10.19 5.43 11.43
N ALA A 92 -9.27 4.78 12.15
CA ALA A 92 -9.16 3.31 12.13
C ALA A 92 -10.40 2.66 12.79
N LEU A 93 -11.01 1.68 12.12
CA LEU A 93 -12.16 0.92 12.62
C LEU A 93 -11.76 -0.43 13.22
N TYR A 94 -10.82 -1.11 12.58
CA TYR A 94 -10.39 -2.45 12.98
C TYR A 94 -8.87 -2.57 12.91
N ALA A 95 -8.30 -3.42 13.77
CA ALA A 95 -6.91 -3.85 13.67
C ALA A 95 -6.78 -5.36 13.87
N TRP A 96 -6.05 -6.00 12.96
CA TRP A 96 -5.70 -7.42 13.07
C TRP A 96 -4.52 -7.61 14.03
N ARG A 97 -4.31 -8.86 14.43
CA ARG A 97 -3.15 -9.25 15.24
C ARG A 97 -1.86 -8.90 14.49
N LYS A 98 -0.87 -8.41 15.24
CA LYS A 98 0.48 -8.15 14.71
C LYS A 98 1.06 -9.43 14.08
N ARG A 99 1.60 -9.31 12.86
CA ARG A 99 2.40 -10.33 12.18
C ARG A 99 3.84 -9.80 12.12
N GLY A 100 4.67 -10.25 13.06
CA GLY A 100 6.01 -9.70 13.23
C GLY A 100 5.96 -8.19 13.50
N SER A 101 6.71 -7.41 12.72
CA SER A 101 6.73 -5.95 12.82
C SER A 101 5.54 -5.25 12.13
N LEU A 102 4.67 -5.98 11.45
CA LEU A 102 3.56 -5.43 10.67
C LEU A 102 2.22 -5.59 11.40
N GLN A 103 1.40 -4.54 11.40
CA GLN A 103 0.02 -4.61 11.85
C GLN A 103 -0.93 -4.08 10.78
N LEU A 104 -1.95 -4.87 10.44
CA LEU A 104 -2.98 -4.48 9.48
C LEU A 104 -4.11 -3.72 10.17
N TYR A 105 -4.46 -2.56 9.60
CA TYR A 105 -5.60 -1.74 9.99
C TYR A 105 -6.59 -1.63 8.84
N GLN A 106 -7.86 -1.47 9.20
CA GLN A 106 -8.88 -1.00 8.28
C GLN A 106 -9.37 0.38 8.71
N MET A 107 -9.23 1.34 7.80
CA MET A 107 -9.69 2.71 7.96
C MET A 107 -11.16 2.84 7.59
N GLY A 108 -11.89 3.67 8.33
CA GLY A 108 -13.26 4.05 8.05
C GLY A 108 -13.35 5.15 7.00
N GLY A 109 -14.57 5.42 6.52
CA GLY A 109 -14.82 6.50 5.57
C GLY A 109 -14.24 6.24 4.17
N LYS A 110 -13.82 7.31 3.47
CA LYS A 110 -13.33 7.21 2.09
C LYS A 110 -11.94 6.56 2.06
N PRO A 111 -11.65 5.68 1.09
CA PRO A 111 -10.32 5.09 0.94
C PRO A 111 -9.23 6.15 0.74
N GLU A 112 -8.19 6.10 1.56
CA GLU A 112 -7.02 6.98 1.49
C GLU A 112 -6.07 6.54 0.39
N THR A 113 -5.35 7.50 -0.21
CA THR A 113 -4.26 7.23 -1.14
C THR A 113 -2.93 7.41 -0.43
N PHE A 114 -2.15 6.36 -0.31
CA PHE A 114 -0.84 6.36 0.32
C PHE A 114 0.19 5.64 -0.54
N VAL A 115 1.48 5.83 -0.28
CA VAL A 115 2.54 5.13 -1.00
C VAL A 115 2.99 3.92 -0.19
N CYS A 116 2.89 2.73 -0.78
CA CYS A 116 3.38 1.51 -0.15
C CYS A 116 4.90 1.46 -0.25
N TYR A 117 5.61 1.41 0.87
CA TYR A 117 7.09 1.42 0.86
C TYR A 117 7.70 0.16 0.19
N ARG A 118 6.97 -0.95 0.16
CA ARG A 118 7.42 -2.19 -0.49
C ARG A 118 7.36 -2.10 -2.02
N CYS A 119 6.18 -1.91 -2.60
CA CYS A 119 6.06 -1.86 -4.06
C CYS A 119 6.45 -0.50 -4.65
N GLY A 120 6.39 0.58 -3.87
CA GLY A 120 6.65 1.96 -4.28
C GLY A 120 5.50 2.63 -5.04
N TYR A 121 4.35 1.96 -5.21
CA TYR A 121 3.19 2.53 -5.88
C TYR A 121 2.32 3.35 -4.92
N PRO A 122 1.70 4.45 -5.38
CA PRO A 122 0.51 5.01 -4.76
C PRO A 122 -0.62 3.99 -4.83
N VAL A 123 -1.25 3.71 -3.69
CA VAL A 123 -2.36 2.77 -3.54
C VAL A 123 -3.49 3.46 -2.82
N ARG A 124 -4.70 3.35 -3.38
CA ARG A 124 -5.93 3.83 -2.77
C ARG A 124 -6.70 2.66 -2.16
N SER A 125 -6.78 2.62 -0.82
CA SER A 125 -7.47 1.54 -0.09
C SER A 125 -7.84 1.98 1.33
N GLN A 126 -8.76 1.24 1.94
CA GLN A 126 -9.03 1.31 3.39
C GLN A 126 -8.10 0.40 4.18
N LEU A 127 -7.46 -0.59 3.54
CA LEU A 127 -6.56 -1.53 4.20
C LEU A 127 -5.13 -0.98 4.19
N VAL A 128 -4.56 -0.78 5.37
CA VAL A 128 -3.23 -0.21 5.55
C VAL A 128 -2.46 -1.07 6.56
N ALA A 129 -1.33 -1.64 6.16
CA ALA A 129 -0.41 -2.28 7.07
C ALA A 129 0.67 -1.29 7.53
N ILE A 130 0.89 -1.19 8.83
CA ILE A 130 1.82 -0.26 9.47
C ILE A 130 3.02 -1.04 10.02
N LYS A 131 4.23 -0.54 9.78
CA LYS A 131 5.48 -1.16 10.25
C LYS A 131 5.95 -0.53 11.56
N GLY A 132 6.18 -1.34 12.58
CA GLY A 132 6.75 -0.91 13.87
C GLY A 132 5.97 0.24 14.52
N ASP A 133 4.64 0.24 14.36
CA ASP A 133 3.73 1.30 14.80
C ASP A 133 4.02 2.71 14.20
N ASN A 134 4.91 2.80 13.21
CA ASN A 134 5.25 4.03 12.51
C ASN A 134 4.40 4.21 11.24
N TRP A 135 3.47 5.16 11.30
CA TRP A 135 2.51 5.47 10.23
C TRP A 135 3.10 6.12 8.98
N ASP A 136 4.38 6.50 8.99
CA ASP A 136 5.09 6.96 7.79
C ASP A 136 5.40 5.79 6.85
N TYR A 137 5.57 4.58 7.41
CA TYR A 137 5.89 3.36 6.66
C TYR A 137 4.66 2.50 6.47
N ARG A 138 3.79 2.95 5.55
CA ARG A 138 2.57 2.24 5.16
C ARG A 138 2.86 1.19 4.10
N MET A 139 2.21 0.04 4.19
CA MET A 139 2.25 -1.04 3.21
C MET A 139 0.82 -1.37 2.75
N CYS A 140 0.63 -1.53 1.43
CA CYS A 140 -0.67 -1.92 0.89
C CYS A 140 -0.96 -3.41 1.15
N TYR A 141 -2.24 -3.76 1.22
CA TYR A 141 -2.65 -5.12 1.57
C TYR A 141 -2.04 -6.22 0.68
N LYS A 142 -1.93 -5.98 -0.64
CA LYS A 142 -1.28 -6.94 -1.55
C LYS A 142 0.19 -7.20 -1.20
N CYS A 143 0.92 -6.15 -0.81
CA CYS A 143 2.31 -6.30 -0.38
C CYS A 143 2.39 -6.98 0.99
N TYR A 144 1.49 -6.64 1.90
CA TYR A 144 1.38 -7.25 3.22
C TYR A 144 1.19 -8.77 3.10
N THR A 145 0.19 -9.22 2.34
CA THR A 145 -0.06 -10.66 2.16
C THR A 145 1.12 -11.39 1.53
N THR A 146 1.81 -10.75 0.58
CA THR A 146 3.02 -11.31 -0.03
C THR A 146 4.16 -11.40 0.97
N THR A 147 4.39 -10.37 1.79
CA THR A 147 5.42 -10.36 2.83
C THR A 147 5.19 -11.44 3.87
N VAL A 148 3.94 -11.57 4.35
CA VAL A 148 3.54 -12.62 5.30
C VAL A 148 3.70 -14.01 4.69
N HIS A 149 3.29 -14.18 3.44
CA HIS A 149 3.44 -15.47 2.75
C HIS A 149 4.91 -15.91 2.61
N HIS A 150 5.84 -14.96 2.44
CA HIS A 150 7.27 -15.26 2.35
C HIS A 150 8.00 -15.27 3.71
N GLY A 151 7.32 -15.04 4.83
CA GLY A 151 7.95 -14.99 6.16
C GLY A 151 8.91 -13.82 6.36
N MET A 152 8.69 -12.70 5.65
CA MET A 152 9.57 -11.54 5.63
C MET A 152 9.08 -10.40 6.54
N GLU A 153 8.21 -10.68 7.52
CA GLU A 153 7.49 -9.67 8.30
C GLU A 153 8.38 -8.83 9.23
N ASN A 154 9.56 -9.35 9.58
CA ASN A 154 10.53 -8.65 10.44
C ASN A 154 11.67 -7.99 9.65
N ASP A 155 11.80 -8.31 8.36
CA ASP A 155 12.97 -7.95 7.54
C ASP A 155 12.68 -6.85 6.51
N THR A 156 11.40 -6.57 6.20
CA THR A 156 11.00 -5.54 5.22
C THR A 156 10.62 -4.23 5.84
#